data_AF-A0A6U3RML5-F1
#
_entry.id   AF-A0A6U3RML5-F1
#
_cell.length_a   1.000
_cell.length_b   1.000
_cell.length_c   1.000
_cell.angle_alpha   90.00
_cell.angle_beta   90.00
_cell.angle_gamma   90.00
#
_symmetry.space_group_name_H-M   'P 1'
#
loop_
_entity.id
_entity.type
_entity.pdbx_description
1 polymer ?
#
loop_
_entity_poly.entity_id
_entity_poly.type
_entity_poly.pdbx_seq_one_letter_code
_entity_poly.pdbx_strand_id
1 'polypeptide(L)'
;RKSLLFMRNRRPEDRAPPADAALYSMDFKLNNSREPSAAYLLQNEPTHTGYLTKRSARCMDLSPKLCTPVWKSRFFILSGNYLFRYKDEYGSRPKGVPLNVESCTFESFVDEEEDDGLYPIVVKSIRKHYIFRTDSSDVRDEWLSVLREAKQLAIKYRLGHATQNPKHSVANRAGESLYRRKLSQDADPSSPWTEMTVMSGVGLT
;
A
#
# COMPACT_ATOMS: atom_id res chain seq x y z
N ARG A 1 -45.13 35.02 15.86
CA ARG A 1 -45.11 33.85 14.95
C ARG A 1 -43.78 33.82 14.21
N LYS A 2 -42.79 33.05 14.68
CA LYS A 2 -41.52 32.83 13.98
C LYS A 2 -41.41 31.32 13.75
N SER A 3 -41.61 30.89 12.52
CA SER A 3 -41.49 29.48 12.13
C SER A 3 -40.01 29.12 12.03
N LEU A 4 -39.55 28.25 12.93
CA LEU A 4 -38.25 27.60 12.87
C LEU A 4 -38.28 26.55 11.76
N LEU A 5 -37.67 26.87 10.61
CA LEU A 5 -37.40 25.89 9.55
C LEU A 5 -36.31 24.93 10.03
N PHE A 6 -36.70 23.70 10.34
CA PHE A 6 -35.76 22.59 10.52
C PHE A 6 -35.14 22.22 9.17
N MET A 7 -33.92 22.68 8.91
CA MET A 7 -33.09 22.14 7.83
C MET A 7 -32.70 20.71 8.19
N ARG A 8 -33.39 19.73 7.59
CA ARG A 8 -32.99 18.32 7.63
C ARG A 8 -31.68 18.17 6.86
N ASN A 9 -30.58 18.02 7.58
CA ASN A 9 -29.33 17.51 7.01
C ASN A 9 -29.59 16.12 6.43
N ARG A 10 -29.65 16.03 5.10
CA ARG A 10 -29.70 14.74 4.40
C ARG A 10 -28.42 13.98 4.71
N ARG A 11 -28.55 12.69 5.01
CA ARG A 11 -27.39 11.85 5.31
C ARG A 11 -26.52 11.74 4.04
N PRO A 12 -25.18 11.71 4.16
CA PRO A 12 -24.28 11.64 3.01
C PRO A 12 -24.56 10.46 2.07
N GLU A 13 -25.17 9.41 2.59
CA GLU A 13 -25.55 8.18 1.89
C GLU A 13 -26.75 8.33 0.92
N ASP A 14 -27.51 9.43 0.98
CA ASP A 14 -28.66 9.68 0.07
C ASP A 14 -28.28 10.46 -1.21
N ARG A 15 -27.00 10.79 -1.43
CA ARG A 15 -26.56 11.38 -2.71
C ARG A 15 -26.43 10.29 -3.76
N ALA A 16 -27.31 10.35 -4.76
CA ALA A 16 -27.17 9.57 -5.98
C ALA A 16 -25.72 9.74 -6.52
N PRO A 17 -25.04 8.65 -6.89
CA PRO A 17 -23.70 8.74 -7.45
C PRO A 17 -23.73 9.60 -8.72
N PRO A 18 -22.70 10.42 -8.95
CA PRO A 18 -22.66 11.31 -10.11
C PRO A 18 -22.63 10.48 -11.40
N ALA A 19 -23.32 10.94 -12.46
CA ALA A 19 -23.63 10.15 -13.66
C ALA A 19 -22.39 9.60 -14.40
N ASP A 20 -21.24 10.25 -14.22
CA ASP A 20 -19.90 9.90 -14.66
C ASP A 20 -19.32 8.66 -13.95
N ALA A 21 -19.83 8.28 -12.78
CA ALA A 21 -19.44 7.03 -12.11
C ALA A 21 -19.92 5.77 -12.85
N ALA A 22 -20.95 5.88 -13.71
CA ALA A 22 -21.48 4.76 -14.46
C ALA A 22 -20.58 4.36 -15.64
N LEU A 23 -19.87 5.31 -16.27
CA LEU A 23 -18.95 5.02 -17.38
C LEU A 23 -17.68 4.29 -16.90
N TYR A 24 -17.18 4.59 -15.70
CA TYR A 24 -16.09 3.82 -15.08
C TYR A 24 -16.50 2.43 -14.57
N SER A 25 -17.81 2.14 -14.49
CA SER A 25 -18.34 0.86 -13.98
C SER A 25 -18.37 -0.26 -15.03
N MET A 26 -18.33 0.09 -16.33
CA MET A 26 -18.45 -0.89 -17.42
C MET A 26 -17.13 -1.63 -17.69
N ASP A 27 -15.98 -0.96 -17.67
CA ASP A 27 -14.68 -1.61 -17.95
C ASP A 27 -14.15 -2.49 -16.81
N PHE A 28 -14.69 -2.33 -15.59
CA PHE A 28 -14.29 -3.15 -14.43
C PHE A 28 -14.96 -4.54 -14.41
N LYS A 29 -15.96 -4.78 -15.27
CA LYS A 29 -16.77 -6.01 -15.26
C LYS A 29 -16.22 -7.17 -16.10
N LEU A 30 -15.14 -7.00 -16.86
CA LEU A 30 -14.71 -8.00 -17.85
C LEU A 30 -13.48 -8.84 -17.50
N ASN A 31 -12.87 -8.65 -16.33
CA ASN A 31 -11.83 -9.57 -15.86
C ASN A 31 -12.07 -9.94 -14.39
N ASN A 32 -12.30 -11.23 -14.13
CA ASN A 32 -12.41 -11.82 -12.78
C ASN A 32 -11.20 -11.51 -11.86
N SER A 33 -10.12 -10.97 -12.43
CA SER A 33 -8.96 -10.41 -11.75
C SER A 33 -9.27 -8.97 -11.29
N ARG A 34 -9.83 -8.79 -10.09
CA ARG A 34 -10.09 -7.47 -9.44
C ARG A 34 -8.83 -6.63 -9.14
N GLU A 35 -7.68 -7.04 -9.65
CA GLU A 35 -6.39 -6.44 -9.32
C GLU A 35 -5.94 -5.52 -10.46
N PRO A 36 -5.59 -4.26 -10.19
CA PRO A 36 -5.18 -3.32 -11.22
C PRO A 36 -3.78 -3.66 -11.72
N SER A 37 -3.57 -3.56 -13.04
CA SER A 37 -2.22 -3.62 -13.62
C SER A 37 -1.44 -2.35 -13.32
N ALA A 38 -0.11 -2.42 -13.39
CA ALA A 38 0.76 -1.27 -13.25
C ALA A 38 0.45 -0.20 -14.30
N ALA A 39 0.31 -0.59 -15.57
CA ALA A 39 -0.05 0.29 -16.67
C ALA A 39 -1.37 1.04 -16.42
N TYR A 40 -2.39 0.36 -15.88
CA TYR A 40 -3.66 1.00 -15.53
C TYR A 40 -3.47 2.05 -14.43
N LEU A 41 -2.72 1.73 -13.36
CA LEU A 41 -2.47 2.70 -12.29
C LEU A 41 -1.65 3.90 -12.77
N LEU A 42 -0.69 3.70 -13.68
CA LEU A 42 0.13 4.76 -14.29
C LEU A 42 -0.72 5.74 -15.11
N GLN A 43 -1.77 5.27 -15.79
CA GLN A 43 -2.70 6.13 -16.54
C GLN A 43 -3.59 7.00 -15.64
N ASN A 44 -3.73 6.66 -14.36
CA ASN A 44 -4.59 7.35 -13.40
C ASN A 44 -3.81 8.30 -12.48
N GLU A 45 -2.74 8.92 -13.00
CA GLU A 45 -1.93 9.94 -12.31
C GLU A 45 -1.54 9.51 -10.89
N PRO A 46 -0.70 8.47 -10.74
CA PRO A 46 -0.26 8.04 -9.41
C PRO A 46 0.47 9.18 -8.70
N THR A 47 0.37 9.21 -7.37
CA THR A 47 1.05 10.22 -6.55
C THR A 47 2.56 10.16 -6.72
N HIS A 48 3.11 8.95 -6.79
CA HIS A 48 4.54 8.74 -7.02
C HIS A 48 4.82 7.31 -7.47
N THR A 49 5.91 7.11 -8.23
CA THR A 49 6.30 5.82 -8.77
C THR A 49 7.81 5.68 -8.86
N GLY A 50 8.32 4.47 -8.74
CA GLY A 50 9.75 4.22 -8.93
C GLY A 50 10.17 2.82 -8.53
N TYR A 51 11.41 2.48 -8.83
CA TYR A 51 12.00 1.21 -8.42
C TYR A 51 12.56 1.33 -7.00
N LEU A 52 12.28 0.32 -6.18
CA LEU A 52 12.92 0.12 -4.88
C LEU A 52 13.40 -1.33 -4.77
N THR A 53 14.53 -1.53 -4.10
CA THR A 53 15.05 -2.86 -3.86
C THR A 53 14.56 -3.38 -2.52
N LYS A 54 13.73 -4.42 -2.53
CA LYS A 54 13.10 -4.97 -1.32
C LYS A 54 13.89 -6.14 -0.75
N ARG A 55 14.13 -6.14 0.57
CA ARG A 55 14.66 -7.29 1.30
C ARG A 55 13.65 -8.44 1.32
N SER A 56 14.12 -9.64 1.02
CA SER A 56 13.42 -10.91 1.16
C SER A 56 14.35 -11.88 1.87
N ALA A 57 13.83 -12.80 2.68
CA ALA A 57 14.58 -13.98 3.06
C ALA A 57 14.28 -15.08 2.02
N ARG A 58 15.29 -15.87 1.64
CA ARG A 58 15.07 -17.23 1.13
C ARG A 58 15.59 -18.15 2.22
N CYS A 59 14.70 -18.93 2.86
CA CYS A 59 15.16 -20.07 3.63
C CYS A 59 15.12 -21.29 2.72
N MET A 60 16.20 -22.07 2.71
CA MET A 60 16.14 -23.43 2.17
C MET A 60 15.43 -24.31 3.20
N ASP A 61 14.56 -25.21 2.75
CA ASP A 61 13.59 -25.96 3.56
C ASP A 61 14.19 -26.86 4.66
N LEU A 62 15.52 -26.89 4.84
CA LEU A 62 16.21 -27.83 5.73
C LEU A 62 17.03 -27.17 6.85
N SER A 63 17.19 -25.84 6.88
CA SER A 63 17.90 -25.18 8.00
C SER A 63 17.59 -23.68 8.12
N PRO A 64 17.07 -23.21 9.28
CA PRO A 64 16.91 -21.79 9.59
C PRO A 64 18.22 -20.99 9.52
N LYS A 65 19.36 -21.67 9.72
CA LYS A 65 20.69 -21.03 9.72
C LYS A 65 21.19 -20.66 8.32
N LEU A 66 20.49 -21.07 7.27
CA LEU A 66 20.84 -20.80 5.87
C LEU A 66 19.90 -19.79 5.19
N CYS A 67 19.12 -19.05 5.98
CA CYS A 67 18.31 -17.94 5.49
C CYS A 67 19.23 -16.77 5.05
N THR A 68 19.52 -16.67 3.74
CA THR A 68 20.29 -15.53 3.20
C THR A 68 19.35 -14.40 2.79
N PRO A 69 19.70 -13.14 3.09
CA PRO A 69 18.94 -12.00 2.59
C PRO A 69 19.10 -11.91 1.07
N VAL A 70 17.97 -11.82 0.37
CA VAL A 70 17.90 -11.62 -1.08
C VAL A 70 17.18 -10.31 -1.35
N TRP A 71 17.90 -9.42 -2.01
CA TRP A 71 17.42 -8.14 -2.48
C TRP A 71 16.76 -8.31 -3.85
N LYS A 72 15.54 -7.78 -4.02
CA LYS A 72 14.79 -7.87 -5.28
C LYS A 72 14.28 -6.49 -5.68
N SER A 73 14.73 -5.99 -6.83
CA SER A 73 14.18 -4.76 -7.43
C SER A 73 12.72 -4.97 -7.81
N ARG A 74 11.87 -4.02 -7.45
CA ARG A 74 10.43 -4.03 -7.69
C ARG A 74 9.96 -2.63 -8.02
N PHE A 75 8.99 -2.53 -8.92
CA PHE A 75 8.35 -1.27 -9.25
C PHE A 75 7.24 -0.98 -8.25
N PHE A 76 7.26 0.19 -7.64
CA PHE A 76 6.26 0.63 -6.68
C PHE A 76 5.43 1.76 -7.26
N ILE A 77 4.13 1.73 -6.98
CA ILE A 77 3.17 2.76 -7.40
C ILE A 77 2.37 3.18 -6.18
N LEU A 78 2.53 4.43 -5.76
CA LEU A 78 1.71 5.06 -4.75
C LEU A 78 0.50 5.69 -5.43
N SER A 79 -0.70 5.18 -5.15
CA SER A 79 -1.94 5.74 -5.71
C SER A 79 -3.06 5.66 -4.67
N GLY A 80 -3.64 6.82 -4.36
CA GLY A 80 -4.59 6.96 -3.26
C GLY A 80 -3.96 6.64 -1.91
N ASN A 81 -4.59 5.75 -1.14
CA ASN A 81 -4.19 5.39 0.22
C ASN A 81 -3.26 4.16 0.25
N TYR A 82 -2.88 3.61 -0.90
CA TYR A 82 -2.16 2.34 -0.98
C TYR A 82 -0.88 2.45 -1.80
N LEU A 83 0.15 1.74 -1.34
CA LEU A 83 1.38 1.50 -2.07
C LEU A 83 1.34 0.10 -2.71
N PHE A 84 1.20 0.08 -4.03
CA PHE A 84 1.22 -1.14 -4.83
C PHE A 84 2.65 -1.51 -5.19
N ARG A 85 2.88 -2.81 -5.37
CA ARG A 85 4.19 -3.38 -5.72
C ARG A 85 4.02 -4.29 -6.92
N TYR A 86 4.87 -4.15 -7.93
CA TYR A 86 4.87 -4.96 -9.13
C TYR A 86 6.25 -5.57 -9.38
N LYS A 87 6.32 -6.53 -10.30
CA LYS A 87 7.61 -7.07 -10.74
C LYS A 87 8.42 -5.98 -11.46
N ASP A 88 7.74 -5.23 -12.32
CA ASP A 88 8.21 -4.18 -13.23
C ASP A 88 7.03 -3.23 -13.53
N GLU A 89 7.28 -2.14 -14.25
CA GLU A 89 6.28 -1.14 -14.67
C GLU A 89 5.18 -1.67 -15.61
N TYR A 90 5.41 -2.84 -16.24
CA TYR A 90 4.43 -3.52 -17.10
C TYR A 90 3.68 -4.65 -16.37
N GLY A 91 3.85 -4.74 -15.04
CA GLY A 91 3.29 -5.82 -14.25
C GLY A 91 1.77 -5.88 -14.34
N SER A 92 1.24 -7.03 -14.79
CA SER A 92 -0.20 -7.23 -14.94
C SER A 92 -0.94 -7.35 -13.60
N ARG A 93 -0.24 -7.77 -12.54
CA ARG A 93 -0.82 -7.97 -11.19
C ARG A 93 0.13 -7.52 -10.08
N PRO A 94 -0.39 -6.92 -9.00
CA PRO A 94 0.39 -6.56 -7.84
C PRO A 94 0.96 -7.81 -7.16
N LYS A 95 2.21 -7.71 -6.69
CA LYS A 95 2.89 -8.73 -5.92
C LYS A 95 2.50 -8.62 -4.46
N GLY A 96 1.57 -9.46 -4.03
CA GLY A 96 1.09 -9.51 -2.65
C GLY A 96 0.11 -8.38 -2.34
N VAL A 97 -0.07 -8.12 -1.05
CA VAL A 97 -1.05 -7.15 -0.56
C VAL A 97 -0.48 -5.73 -0.61
N PRO A 98 -1.19 -4.75 -1.20
CA PRO A 98 -0.79 -3.35 -1.15
C PRO A 98 -0.67 -2.85 0.28
N LEU A 99 0.29 -1.96 0.54
CA LEU A 99 0.46 -1.39 1.89
C LEU A 99 -0.52 -0.24 2.08
N ASN A 100 -1.36 -0.31 3.11
CA ASN A 100 -2.18 0.82 3.52
C ASN A 100 -1.28 1.86 4.21
N VAL A 101 -1.00 2.95 3.49
CA VAL A 101 -0.06 4.01 3.87
C VAL A 101 -0.49 4.68 5.17
N GLU A 102 -1.80 4.81 5.41
CA GLU A 102 -2.35 5.37 6.64
C GLU A 102 -1.86 4.62 7.88
N SER A 103 -1.84 3.29 7.80
CA SER A 103 -1.51 2.39 8.91
C SER A 103 -0.01 2.12 9.07
N CYS A 104 0.83 2.69 8.21
CA CYS A 104 2.27 2.45 8.21
C CYS A 104 3.06 3.56 8.92
N THR A 105 4.27 3.26 9.39
CA THR A 105 5.29 4.23 9.79
C THR A 105 6.49 4.13 8.84
N PHE A 106 7.16 5.26 8.63
CA PHE A 106 8.23 5.41 7.63
C PHE A 106 9.46 6.04 8.28
N GLU A 107 10.54 5.28 8.32
CA GLU A 107 11.79 5.64 8.99
C GLU A 107 12.96 5.49 8.00
N SER A 108 13.89 6.43 8.04
CA SER A 108 15.24 6.23 7.49
C SER A 108 16.09 5.52 8.53
N PHE A 109 16.98 4.65 8.09
CA PHE A 109 18.02 4.08 8.94
C PHE A 109 19.37 4.50 8.34
N VAL A 110 20.29 4.92 9.21
CA VAL A 110 21.69 5.12 8.85
C VAL A 110 22.42 4.08 9.67
N ASP A 111 22.97 3.08 8.98
CA ASP A 111 23.87 2.15 9.64
C ASP A 111 25.26 2.80 9.62
N GLU A 112 25.83 3.07 10.79
CA GLU A 112 27.17 3.66 10.88
C GLU A 112 28.26 2.62 10.54
N GLU A 113 27.93 1.32 10.57
CA GLU A 113 28.90 0.24 10.37
C GLU A 113 28.87 -0.37 8.95
N GLU A 114 27.76 -0.27 8.22
CA GLU A 114 27.62 -0.76 6.83
C GLU A 114 27.67 0.41 5.82
N ASP A 115 28.86 0.90 5.48
CA ASP A 115 29.09 1.86 4.39
C ASP A 115 29.02 1.19 2.99
N ASP A 116 27.96 0.44 2.75
CA ASP A 116 27.70 -0.19 1.45
C ASP A 116 27.22 0.84 0.40
N GLY A 117 27.13 2.13 0.75
CA GLY A 117 26.51 3.17 -0.08
C GLY A 117 25.01 2.95 -0.31
N LEU A 118 24.35 2.21 0.58
CA LEU A 118 22.93 1.85 0.45
C LEU A 118 22.09 2.70 1.40
N TYR A 119 20.98 3.23 0.89
CA TYR A 119 20.13 4.16 1.62
C TYR A 119 18.79 3.47 1.96
N PRO A 120 18.65 2.88 3.16
CA PRO A 120 17.50 2.06 3.49
C PRO A 120 16.28 2.89 3.93
N ILE A 121 15.10 2.41 3.55
CA ILE A 121 13.79 2.88 4.02
C ILE A 121 13.15 1.72 4.79
N VAL A 122 12.81 1.96 6.05
CA VAL A 122 12.07 1.01 6.89
C VAL A 122 10.60 1.41 6.88
N VAL A 123 9.75 0.50 6.42
CA VAL A 123 8.29 0.66 6.43
C VAL A 123 7.69 -0.35 7.39
N LYS A 124 7.18 0.12 8.53
CA LYS A 124 6.53 -0.74 9.52
C LYS A 124 5.03 -0.62 9.36
N SER A 125 4.37 -1.76 9.24
CA SER A 125 2.92 -1.90 9.39
C SER A 125 2.65 -2.66 10.68
N ILE A 126 1.39 -2.64 11.15
CA ILE A 126 0.97 -3.40 12.34
C ILE A 126 1.40 -4.88 12.28
N ARG A 127 1.47 -5.47 11.08
CA ARG A 127 1.71 -6.91 10.89
C ARG A 127 3.11 -7.27 10.42
N LYS A 128 3.84 -6.31 9.85
CA LYS A 128 5.06 -6.61 9.10
C LYS A 128 5.96 -5.40 8.96
N HIS A 129 7.26 -5.64 9.07
CA HIS A 129 8.30 -4.68 8.76
C HIS A 129 8.89 -4.98 7.38
N TYR A 130 9.04 -3.94 6.57
CA TYR A 130 9.66 -4.00 5.26
C TYR A 130 10.91 -3.13 5.27
N ILE A 131 11.98 -3.65 4.68
CA ILE A 131 13.21 -2.90 4.43
C ILE A 131 13.35 -2.77 2.92
N PHE A 132 13.36 -1.53 2.46
CA PHE A 132 13.67 -1.16 1.08
C PHE A 132 15.03 -0.48 1.02
N ARG A 133 15.69 -0.54 -0.13
CA ARG A 133 16.92 0.17 -0.44
C ARG A 133 16.71 1.02 -1.68
N THR A 134 17.39 2.16 -1.71
CA THR A 134 17.47 3.10 -2.83
C THR A 134 18.93 3.32 -3.20
N ASP A 135 19.16 3.82 -4.41
CA ASP A 135 20.50 3.99 -4.98
C ASP A 135 21.18 5.29 -4.51
N SER A 136 20.41 6.25 -3.97
CA SER A 136 20.93 7.51 -3.42
C SER A 136 20.13 7.99 -2.20
N SER A 137 20.73 8.81 -1.35
CA SER A 137 20.05 9.47 -0.22
C SER A 137 18.90 10.34 -0.70
N ASP A 138 19.07 11.02 -1.83
CA ASP A 138 18.06 11.93 -2.37
C ASP A 138 16.79 11.16 -2.75
N VAL A 139 16.93 10.02 -3.41
CA VAL A 139 15.81 9.14 -3.75
C VAL A 139 15.16 8.57 -2.47
N ARG A 140 15.95 8.20 -1.46
CA ARG A 140 15.43 7.77 -0.15
C ARG A 140 14.54 8.86 0.47
N ASP A 141 15.04 10.08 0.50
CA ASP A 141 14.42 11.20 1.19
C ASP A 141 13.18 11.70 0.43
N GLU A 142 13.21 11.68 -0.90
CA GLU A 142 12.05 11.90 -1.76
C GLU A 142 10.93 10.90 -1.44
N TRP A 143 11.23 9.59 -1.46
CA TRP A 143 10.25 8.55 -1.11
C TRP A 143 9.69 8.73 0.30
N LEU A 144 10.53 9.03 1.28
CA LEU A 144 10.09 9.27 2.66
C LEU A 144 9.18 10.48 2.79
N SER A 145 9.51 11.58 2.11
CA SER A 145 8.67 12.79 2.09
C SER A 145 7.29 12.46 1.53
N VAL A 146 7.25 11.89 0.33
CA VAL A 146 6.01 11.55 -0.37
C VAL A 146 5.16 10.57 0.45
N LEU A 147 5.75 9.54 1.04
CA LEU A 147 5.01 8.56 1.85
C LEU A 147 4.40 9.19 3.12
N ARG A 148 5.13 10.12 3.76
CA ARG A 148 4.64 10.85 4.93
C ARG A 148 3.50 11.80 4.57
N GLU A 149 3.62 12.53 3.46
CA GLU A 149 2.57 13.40 2.94
C GLU A 149 1.30 12.60 2.59
N ALA A 150 1.47 11.48 1.85
CA ALA A 150 0.37 10.60 1.50
C ALA A 150 -0.33 10.00 2.74
N LYS A 151 0.42 9.65 3.79
CA LYS A 151 -0.15 9.24 5.08
C LYS A 151 -1.00 10.34 5.70
N GLN A 152 -0.47 11.56 5.80
CA GLN A 152 -1.22 12.69 6.36
C GLN A 152 -2.49 12.97 5.56
N LEU A 153 -2.41 12.89 4.23
CA LEU A 153 -3.54 13.10 3.33
C LEU A 153 -4.61 12.01 3.48
N ALA A 154 -4.20 10.74 3.58
CA ALA A 154 -5.11 9.62 3.84
C ALA A 154 -5.87 9.79 5.17
N ILE A 155 -5.19 10.25 6.22
CA ILE A 155 -5.82 10.57 7.52
C ILE A 155 -6.84 11.70 7.34
N LYS A 156 -6.48 12.79 6.64
CA LYS A 156 -7.40 13.91 6.37
C LYS A 156 -8.64 13.45 5.60
N TYR A 157 -8.49 12.56 4.61
CA TYR A 157 -9.62 11.97 3.88
C TYR A 157 -10.54 11.16 4.80
N ARG A 158 -9.98 10.30 5.67
CA ARG A 158 -10.79 9.51 6.61
C ARG A 158 -11.55 10.38 7.60
N LEU A 159 -10.95 11.48 8.06
CA LEU A 159 -11.59 12.44 8.96
C LEU A 159 -12.60 13.36 8.26
N GLY A 160 -12.74 13.27 6.93
CA GLY A 160 -13.61 14.16 6.15
C GLY A 160 -13.10 15.59 6.03
N HIS A 161 -11.83 15.84 6.37
CA HIS A 161 -11.19 17.16 6.30
C HIS A 161 -10.63 17.50 4.91
N ALA A 162 -10.61 16.53 4.00
CA ALA A 162 -10.20 16.73 2.61
C ALA A 162 -11.03 15.85 1.67
N THR A 163 -11.20 16.29 0.42
CA THR A 163 -11.89 15.52 -0.62
C THR A 163 -10.90 14.65 -1.37
N GLN A 164 -11.23 13.36 -1.48
CA GLN A 164 -10.39 12.41 -2.20
C GLN A 164 -10.46 12.65 -3.71
N ASN A 165 -9.30 12.62 -4.38
CA ASN A 165 -9.26 12.71 -5.84
C ASN A 165 -9.98 11.50 -6.47
N PRO A 166 -11.00 11.71 -7.32
CA PRO A 166 -11.78 10.63 -7.92
C PRO A 166 -10.93 9.67 -8.78
N LYS A 167 -9.81 10.13 -9.36
CA LYS A 167 -8.88 9.28 -10.13
C LYS A 167 -8.27 8.15 -9.30
N HIS A 168 -8.14 8.34 -7.98
CA HIS A 168 -7.63 7.31 -7.07
C HIS A 168 -8.71 6.33 -6.58
N SER A 169 -9.98 6.55 -6.91
CA SER A 169 -11.09 5.72 -6.39
C SER A 169 -10.93 4.23 -6.72
N VAL A 170 -10.47 3.92 -7.94
CA VAL A 170 -10.25 2.53 -8.39
C VAL A 170 -9.08 1.90 -7.65
N ALA A 171 -7.96 2.63 -7.51
CA ALA A 171 -6.81 2.19 -6.72
C ALA A 171 -7.21 1.91 -5.27
N ASN A 172 -7.95 2.81 -4.63
CA ASN A 172 -8.41 2.64 -3.25
C ASN A 172 -9.32 1.43 -3.09
N ARG A 173 -10.28 1.24 -4.01
CA ARG A 173 -11.19 0.09 -3.97
C ARG A 173 -10.44 -1.23 -4.12
N ALA A 174 -9.49 -1.30 -5.05
CA ALA A 174 -8.67 -2.49 -5.26
C ALA A 174 -7.75 -2.78 -4.08
N GLY A 175 -7.06 -1.74 -3.58
CA GLY A 175 -6.18 -1.81 -2.42
C GLY A 175 -6.91 -2.30 -1.18
N GLU A 176 -8.07 -1.72 -0.88
CA GLU A 176 -8.89 -2.11 0.25
C GLU A 176 -9.43 -3.54 0.11
N SER A 177 -9.87 -3.93 -1.09
CA SER A 177 -10.33 -5.30 -1.32
C SER A 177 -9.23 -6.34 -1.11
N LEU A 178 -8.00 -6.07 -1.56
CA LEU A 178 -6.84 -6.94 -1.35
C LEU A 178 -6.42 -6.98 0.12
N TYR A 179 -6.41 -5.81 0.77
CA TYR A 179 -6.06 -5.67 2.17
C TYR A 179 -7.03 -6.43 3.07
N ARG A 180 -8.35 -6.18 2.94
CA ARG A 180 -9.38 -6.89 3.71
C ARG A 180 -9.35 -8.40 3.52
N ARG A 181 -9.17 -8.87 2.28
CA ARG A 181 -9.05 -10.31 1.99
C ARG A 181 -7.92 -10.94 2.80
N LYS A 182 -6.77 -10.25 2.89
CA LYS A 182 -5.65 -10.70 3.72
C LYS A 182 -5.97 -10.62 5.21
N LEU A 183 -6.65 -9.56 5.66
CA LEU A 183 -7.10 -9.47 7.05
C LEU A 183 -7.96 -10.68 7.44
N SER A 184 -8.92 -11.06 6.58
CA SER A 184 -9.78 -12.22 6.78
C SER A 184 -9.02 -13.54 6.77
N GLN A 185 -8.07 -13.73 5.84
CA GLN A 185 -7.24 -14.93 5.78
C GLN A 185 -6.32 -15.10 7.00
N ASP A 186 -5.82 -14.00 7.56
CA ASP A 186 -4.95 -14.01 8.73
C ASP A 186 -5.75 -14.14 10.05
N ALA A 187 -7.04 -13.80 10.03
CA ALA A 187 -7.92 -13.95 11.19
C ALA A 187 -8.46 -15.38 11.35
N ASP A 188 -8.32 -16.22 10.31
CA ASP A 188 -8.74 -17.61 10.33
C ASP A 188 -7.70 -18.45 11.11
N PRO A 189 -8.06 -18.99 12.30
CA PRO A 189 -7.14 -19.80 13.10
C PRO A 189 -6.78 -21.12 12.42
N SER A 190 -7.58 -21.58 11.44
CA SER A 190 -7.30 -22.79 10.67
C SER A 190 -6.36 -22.57 9.48
N SER A 191 -6.02 -21.31 9.19
CA SER A 191 -5.08 -20.97 8.12
C SER A 191 -3.67 -21.47 8.47
N PRO A 192 -3.06 -22.35 7.65
CA PRO A 192 -1.71 -22.87 7.89
C PRO A 192 -0.63 -21.77 7.99
N TRP A 193 -0.95 -20.56 7.54
CA TRP A 193 -0.06 -19.41 7.55
C TRP A 193 0.02 -18.71 8.92
N THR A 194 -0.97 -18.92 9.80
CA THR A 194 -1.03 -18.27 11.12
C THR A 194 0.07 -18.81 12.04
N GLU A 195 0.38 -20.12 11.98
CA GLU A 195 1.47 -20.72 12.75
C GLU A 195 2.86 -20.27 12.30
N MET A 196 3.08 -20.08 10.98
CA MET A 196 4.41 -19.69 10.46
C MET A 196 4.75 -18.20 10.64
N THR A 197 3.74 -17.33 10.76
CA THR A 197 3.98 -15.88 10.88
C THR A 197 4.51 -15.49 12.26
N VAL A 198 4.11 -16.21 13.32
CA VAL A 198 4.58 -15.98 14.70
C VAL A 198 6.10 -16.22 14.82
N MET A 199 6.67 -17.15 14.04
CA MET A 199 8.11 -17.43 14.08
C MET A 199 8.98 -16.44 13.30
N SER A 200 8.39 -15.63 12.41
CA SER A 200 9.13 -14.66 11.58
C SER A 200 9.34 -13.29 12.27
N GLY A 201 8.64 -13.06 13.39
CA GLY A 201 8.61 -11.77 14.11
C GLY A 201 9.48 -11.72 15.37
N VAL A 202 10.12 -12.83 15.76
CA VAL A 202 11.10 -12.83 16.85
C VAL A 202 12.41 -12.30 16.30
N GLY A 203 12.58 -10.99 16.40
CA GLY A 203 13.79 -10.29 16.01
C GLY A 203 15.00 -10.82 16.76
N LEU A 204 16.03 -11.15 16.00
CA LEU A 204 17.42 -10.93 16.37
C LEU A 204 17.56 -9.44 16.70
N THR A 205 17.42 -9.10 17.97
CA THR A 205 18.07 -7.93 18.57
C THR A 205 19.47 -8.31 18.98
#